data_AF-A0A3S4FM65-F1
#
_entry.id   AF-A0A3S4FM65-F1
#
_cell.length_a   1.000
_cell.length_b   1.000
_cell.length_c   1.000
_cell.angle_alpha   90.00
_cell.angle_beta   90.00
_cell.angle_gamma   90.00
#
_symmetry.space_group_name_H-M   'P 1'
#
loop_
_entity.id
_entity.type
_entity.pdbx_description
1 polymer ?
#
loop_
_entity_poly.entity_id
_entity_poly.type
_entity_poly.pdbx_seq_one_letter_code
_entity_poly.pdbx_strand_id
1 'polypeptide(L)'
;MDFAVLPPEVNSARIFGGAGLDPMMAAATARDGLAGELRAAQDSFSSATSRLAGEFWQGPAALAMTRAAGPYALWLSTAAGQAEQAAGQVRLAASAFEADRVSGCSDPVRAVPGRGLGLCRRRAAAGRRGGVNDALSDLGLSPPDLAWPQLP
;
A
#
# COMPACT_ATOMS: atom_id res chain seq x y z
N MET A 1 -12.53 19.52 -2.10
CA MET A 1 -11.78 20.66 -1.53
C MET A 1 -11.03 21.34 -2.66
N ASP A 2 -10.86 22.66 -2.64
CA ASP A 2 -10.13 23.42 -3.66
C ASP A 2 -8.85 24.04 -3.07
N PHE A 3 -7.69 23.70 -3.62
CA PHE A 3 -6.38 24.22 -3.18
C PHE A 3 -5.96 25.48 -3.94
N ALA A 4 -6.63 25.84 -5.04
CA ALA A 4 -6.30 27.01 -5.87
C ALA A 4 -6.72 28.35 -5.23
N VAL A 5 -7.65 28.32 -4.27
CA VAL A 5 -8.10 29.51 -3.52
C VAL A 5 -7.18 29.88 -2.36
N LEU A 6 -6.22 29.02 -2.00
CA LEU A 6 -5.24 29.28 -0.95
C LEU A 6 -3.97 29.90 -1.56
N PRO A 7 -3.34 30.88 -0.88
CA PRO A 7 -2.07 31.41 -1.33
C PRO A 7 -0.98 30.33 -1.30
N PRO A 8 0.01 30.38 -2.21
CA PRO A 8 1.01 29.32 -2.38
C PRO A 8 1.85 29.08 -1.12
N GLU A 9 2.03 30.08 -0.25
CA GLU A 9 2.73 29.96 1.02
C GLU A 9 2.01 28.99 1.98
N VAL A 10 0.68 29.03 2.01
CA VAL A 10 -0.12 28.17 2.88
C VAL A 10 -0.09 26.73 2.37
N ASN A 11 -0.21 26.54 1.06
CA ASN A 11 -0.10 25.22 0.45
C ASN A 11 1.30 24.63 0.65
N SER A 12 2.35 25.43 0.45
CA SER A 12 3.74 25.01 0.68
C SER A 12 4.00 24.65 2.14
N ALA A 13 3.58 25.50 3.09
CA ALA A 13 3.76 25.23 4.52
C ALA A 13 3.12 23.90 4.95
N ARG A 14 1.96 23.55 4.38
CA ARG A 14 1.28 22.26 4.63
C ARG A 14 2.05 21.08 4.04
N ILE A 15 2.58 21.22 2.83
CA ILE A 15 3.40 20.18 2.21
C ILE A 15 4.66 19.96 3.07
N PHE A 16 5.40 21.02 3.43
CA PHE A 16 6.70 20.88 4.08
C PHE A 16 6.68 20.62 5.59
N GLY A 17 5.61 20.96 6.31
CA GLY A 17 5.54 20.90 7.78
C GLY A 17 5.24 19.52 8.41
N GLY A 18 5.09 18.46 7.62
CA GLY A 18 4.72 17.13 8.11
C GLY A 18 5.88 16.23 8.56
N ALA A 19 5.54 15.04 9.09
CA ALA A 19 6.47 14.03 9.61
C ALA A 19 7.35 13.32 8.55
N GLY A 20 7.33 13.76 7.29
CA GLY A 20 8.06 13.13 6.19
C GLY A 20 7.43 11.80 5.73
N LEU A 21 8.21 11.01 4.99
CA LEU A 21 7.77 9.76 4.36
C LEU A 21 8.13 8.51 5.14
N ASP A 22 9.04 8.60 6.11
CA ASP A 22 9.43 7.49 6.97
C ASP A 22 8.24 6.73 7.57
N PRO A 23 7.20 7.37 8.13
CA PRO A 23 6.02 6.65 8.61
C PRO A 23 5.20 5.96 7.49
N MET A 24 5.15 6.54 6.29
CA MET A 24 4.52 5.89 5.13
C MET A 24 5.30 4.64 4.72
N MET A 25 6.62 4.73 4.63
CA MET A 25 7.44 3.58 4.25
C MET A 25 7.43 2.49 5.33
N ALA A 26 7.43 2.87 6.62
CA ALA A 26 7.24 1.92 7.71
C ALA A 26 5.88 1.20 7.62
N ALA A 27 4.80 1.93 7.28
CA ALA A 27 3.49 1.34 7.06
C ALA A 27 3.47 0.36 5.87
N ALA A 28 4.15 0.69 4.77
CA ALA A 28 4.26 -0.22 3.62
C ALA A 28 4.97 -1.52 4.02
N THR A 29 6.10 -1.42 4.72
CA THR A 29 6.83 -2.59 5.23
C THR A 29 5.99 -3.43 6.18
N ALA A 30 5.22 -2.80 7.08
CA ALA A 30 4.33 -3.51 7.99
C ALA A 30 3.22 -4.27 7.22
N ARG A 31 2.72 -3.71 6.11
CA ARG A 31 1.73 -4.37 5.24
C ARG A 31 2.33 -5.55 4.48
N ASP A 32 3.56 -5.44 3.99
CA ASP A 32 4.28 -6.58 3.40
C ASP A 32 4.54 -7.69 4.44
N GLY A 33 4.90 -7.32 5.68
CA GLY A 33 5.06 -8.26 6.79
C GLY A 33 3.76 -9.02 7.10
N LEU A 34 2.64 -8.30 7.21
CA LEU A 34 1.32 -8.90 7.40
C LEU A 34 0.94 -9.86 6.26
N ALA A 35 1.26 -9.51 5.00
CA ALA A 35 1.04 -10.41 3.88
C ALA A 35 1.81 -11.73 4.03
N GLY A 36 3.08 -11.65 4.46
CA GLY A 36 3.90 -12.81 4.76
C GLY A 36 3.30 -13.70 5.85
N GLU A 37 2.85 -13.11 6.96
CA GLU A 37 2.21 -13.84 8.06
C GLU A 37 0.92 -14.55 7.63
N LEU A 38 0.09 -13.89 6.81
CA LEU A 38 -1.15 -14.46 6.29
C LEU A 38 -0.89 -15.65 5.35
N ARG A 39 0.14 -15.58 4.51
CA ARG A 39 0.56 -16.73 3.68
C ARG A 39 1.05 -17.89 4.54
N ALA A 40 1.93 -17.63 5.50
CA ALA A 40 2.44 -18.65 6.41
C ALA A 40 1.29 -19.32 7.19
N ALA A 41 0.29 -18.54 7.61
CA ALA A 41 -0.92 -19.07 8.24
C ALA A 41 -1.73 -19.96 7.30
N GLN A 42 -1.89 -19.57 6.03
CA GLN A 42 -2.59 -20.40 5.02
C GLN A 42 -1.87 -21.72 4.78
N ASP A 43 -0.55 -21.71 4.64
CA ASP A 43 0.27 -22.91 4.46
C ASP A 43 0.17 -23.84 5.67
N SER A 44 0.30 -23.28 6.88
CA SER A 44 0.17 -24.02 8.14
C SER A 44 -1.21 -24.67 8.28
N PHE A 45 -2.27 -23.92 8.01
CA PHE A 45 -3.64 -24.42 8.07
C PHE A 45 -3.91 -25.53 7.05
N SER A 46 -3.43 -25.36 5.82
CA SER A 46 -3.62 -26.33 4.74
C SER A 46 -2.83 -27.63 5.02
N SER A 47 -1.62 -27.49 5.57
CA SER A 47 -0.79 -28.61 6.03
C SER A 47 -1.47 -29.39 7.16
N ALA A 48 -1.93 -28.71 8.21
CA ALA A 48 -2.62 -29.33 9.34
C ALA A 48 -3.88 -30.08 8.90
N THR A 49 -4.68 -29.45 8.03
CA THR A 49 -5.92 -30.04 7.49
C THR A 49 -5.62 -31.28 6.63
N SER A 50 -4.58 -31.22 5.78
CA SER A 50 -4.19 -32.35 4.93
C SER A 50 -3.63 -33.52 5.74
N ARG A 51 -2.82 -33.24 6.78
CA ARG A 51 -2.31 -34.27 7.70
C ARG A 51 -3.43 -34.96 8.45
N LEU A 52 -4.38 -34.21 9.01
CA LEU A 52 -5.54 -34.79 9.71
C LEU A 52 -6.36 -35.71 8.79
N ALA A 53 -6.61 -35.28 7.55
CA ALA A 53 -7.36 -36.06 6.56
C ALA A 53 -6.58 -37.26 5.99
N GLY A 54 -5.24 -37.21 6.01
CA GLY A 54 -4.38 -38.30 5.54
C GLY A 54 -4.07 -39.35 6.60
N GLU A 55 -3.94 -38.94 7.86
CA GLU A 55 -3.43 -39.81 8.94
C GLU A 55 -4.55 -40.31 9.87
N PHE A 56 -5.44 -39.42 10.32
CA PHE A 56 -6.35 -39.71 11.45
C PHE A 56 -7.81 -39.85 11.07
N TRP A 57 -8.30 -39.00 10.15
CA TRP A 57 -9.69 -38.97 9.74
C TRP A 57 -9.78 -39.43 8.30
N GLN A 58 -10.30 -40.64 8.09
CA GLN A 58 -10.39 -41.25 6.77
C GLN A 58 -11.86 -41.42 6.37
N GLY A 59 -12.14 -41.34 5.06
CA GLY A 59 -13.48 -41.57 4.50
C GLY A 59 -14.31 -40.30 4.26
N PRO A 60 -15.62 -40.44 3.97
CA PRO A 60 -16.47 -39.36 3.48
C PRO A 60 -16.58 -38.14 4.41
N ALA A 61 -16.53 -38.37 5.73
CA ALA A 61 -16.57 -37.30 6.73
C ALA A 61 -15.32 -36.41 6.70
N ALA A 62 -14.14 -37.01 6.52
CA ALA A 62 -12.89 -36.26 6.38
C ALA A 62 -12.90 -35.40 5.11
N LEU A 63 -13.43 -35.95 4.01
CA LEU A 63 -13.57 -35.26 2.72
C LEU A 63 -14.56 -34.08 2.81
N ALA A 64 -15.60 -34.20 3.63
CA ALA A 64 -16.51 -33.09 3.94
C ALA A 64 -15.80 -31.98 4.74
N MET A 65 -14.99 -32.33 5.74
CA MET A 65 -14.24 -31.36 6.55
C MET A 65 -13.17 -30.62 5.75
N THR A 66 -12.40 -31.31 4.89
CA THR A 66 -11.40 -30.64 4.02
C THR A 66 -12.05 -29.68 3.04
N ARG A 67 -13.24 -30.01 2.51
CA ARG A 67 -14.04 -29.07 1.70
C ARG A 67 -14.50 -27.85 2.49
N ALA A 68 -14.95 -28.03 3.73
CA ALA A 68 -15.37 -26.93 4.60
C ALA A 68 -14.21 -26.02 5.02
N ALA A 69 -12.99 -26.54 5.09
CA ALA A 69 -11.77 -25.79 5.39
C ALA A 69 -11.30 -24.89 4.22
N GLY A 70 -11.62 -25.28 2.98
CA GLY A 70 -11.17 -24.57 1.76
C GLY A 70 -11.47 -23.05 1.75
N PRO A 71 -12.69 -22.60 2.06
CA PRO A 71 -13.02 -21.17 2.10
C PRO A 71 -12.14 -20.34 3.04
N TYR A 72 -11.73 -20.91 4.18
CA TYR A 72 -10.87 -20.20 5.13
C TYR A 72 -9.42 -20.06 4.61
N ALA A 73 -8.89 -21.12 4.00
CA ALA A 73 -7.58 -21.07 3.34
C ALA A 73 -7.58 -20.05 2.19
N LEU A 74 -8.68 -19.99 1.41
CA LEU A 74 -8.86 -18.99 0.36
C LEU A 74 -8.93 -17.57 0.95
N TRP A 75 -9.67 -17.37 2.04
CA TRP A 75 -9.73 -16.07 2.69
C TRP A 75 -8.34 -15.59 3.13
N LEU A 76 -7.52 -16.45 3.74
CA LEU A 76 -6.15 -16.11 4.12
C LEU A 76 -5.28 -15.69 2.93
N SER A 77 -5.35 -16.41 1.80
CA SER A 77 -4.58 -16.06 0.61
C SER A 77 -5.06 -14.76 -0.04
N THR A 78 -6.37 -14.52 -0.06
CA THR A 78 -6.93 -13.25 -0.56
C THR A 78 -6.54 -12.06 0.32
N ALA A 79 -6.60 -12.22 1.64
CA ALA A 79 -6.20 -11.19 2.59
C ALA A 79 -4.70 -10.88 2.49
N ALA A 80 -3.86 -11.90 2.26
CA ALA A 80 -2.45 -11.70 1.98
C ALA A 80 -2.23 -10.84 0.73
N GLY A 81 -2.93 -11.15 -0.38
CA GLY A 81 -2.86 -10.36 -1.61
C GLY A 81 -3.32 -8.91 -1.41
N GLN A 82 -4.40 -8.68 -0.65
CA GLN A 82 -4.87 -7.33 -0.32
C GLN A 82 -3.84 -6.55 0.51
N ALA A 83 -3.13 -7.20 1.44
CA ALA A 83 -2.09 -6.56 2.23
C ALA A 83 -0.90 -6.11 1.35
N GLU A 84 -0.48 -6.92 0.37
CA GLU A 84 0.56 -6.53 -0.59
C GLU A 84 0.13 -5.38 -1.49
N GLN A 85 -1.11 -5.43 -1.98
CA GLN A 85 -1.68 -4.34 -2.76
C GLN A 85 -1.69 -3.05 -1.95
N ALA A 86 -2.10 -3.11 -0.67
CA ALA A 86 -2.07 -1.96 0.23
C ALA A 86 -0.64 -1.41 0.41
N ALA A 87 0.37 -2.28 0.56
CA ALA A 87 1.77 -1.85 0.61
C ALA A 87 2.19 -1.14 -0.69
N GLY A 88 1.78 -1.67 -1.84
CA GLY A 88 1.97 -1.03 -3.15
C GLY A 88 1.34 0.36 -3.23
N GLN A 89 0.08 0.50 -2.79
CA GLN A 89 -0.62 1.80 -2.79
C GLN A 89 0.07 2.82 -1.88
N VAL A 90 0.59 2.42 -0.73
CA VAL A 90 1.35 3.31 0.16
C VAL A 90 2.63 3.81 -0.53
N ARG A 91 3.34 2.93 -1.25
CA ARG A 91 4.53 3.33 -2.03
C ARG A 91 4.21 4.28 -3.17
N LEU A 92 3.09 4.05 -3.88
CA LEU A 92 2.61 4.95 -4.93
C LEU A 92 2.21 6.32 -4.38
N ALA A 93 1.53 6.36 -3.23
CA ALA A 93 1.18 7.61 -2.58
C ALA A 93 2.44 8.37 -2.10
N ALA A 94 3.45 7.66 -1.60
CA ALA A 94 4.72 8.26 -1.20
C ALA A 94 5.47 8.89 -2.39
N SER A 95 5.52 8.21 -3.55
CA SER A 95 6.19 8.75 -4.74
C SER A 95 5.46 9.97 -5.32
N ALA A 96 4.12 9.96 -5.30
CA ALA A 96 3.31 11.13 -5.68
C ALA A 96 3.61 12.33 -4.76
N PHE A 97 3.68 12.11 -3.44
CA PHE A 97 4.03 13.15 -2.49
C PHE A 97 5.43 13.73 -2.71
N GLU A 98 6.43 12.90 -3.00
CA GLU A 98 7.77 13.39 -3.37
C GLU A 98 7.77 14.22 -4.64
N ALA A 99 7.04 13.77 -5.68
CA ALA A 99 6.93 14.49 -6.94
C ALA A 99 6.31 15.90 -6.75
N ASP A 100 5.26 15.99 -5.93
CA ASP A 100 4.61 17.28 -5.62
C ASP A 100 5.52 18.19 -4.79
N ARG A 101 6.24 17.65 -3.79
CA ARG A 101 7.24 18.40 -3.02
C ARG A 101 8.34 18.99 -3.89
N VAL A 102 8.83 18.22 -4.87
CA VAL A 102 9.88 18.67 -5.78
C VAL A 102 9.34 19.71 -6.77
N SER A 103 8.13 19.52 -7.29
CA SER A 103 7.49 20.44 -8.24
C SER A 103 7.13 21.78 -7.60
N GLY A 104 6.65 21.77 -6.35
CA GLY A 104 6.38 22.97 -5.55
C GLY A 104 7.63 23.79 -5.21
N CYS A 105 8.83 23.21 -5.34
CA CYS A 105 10.10 23.91 -5.19
C CYS A 105 10.60 24.59 -6.49
N SER A 106 9.93 24.39 -7.63
CA SER A 106 10.43 24.83 -8.95
C SER A 106 9.99 26.23 -9.41
N ASP A 107 9.17 26.95 -8.64
CA ASP A 107 8.78 28.33 -8.99
C ASP A 107 9.79 29.39 -8.49
N PRO A 108 10.21 30.35 -9.35
CA PRO A 108 11.40 31.19 -9.14
C PRO A 108 11.19 32.43 -8.24
N VAL A 109 10.09 32.54 -7.50
CA VAL A 109 9.74 33.78 -6.76
C VAL A 109 10.03 33.69 -5.26
N ARG A 110 11.27 33.39 -4.89
CA ARG A 110 11.81 33.89 -3.60
C ARG A 110 13.34 33.98 -3.58
N ALA A 111 13.83 35.14 -3.99
CA ALA A 111 14.90 35.79 -3.24
C ALA A 111 14.34 36.14 -1.84
N VAL A 112 14.91 35.55 -0.79
CA VAL A 112 14.80 36.03 0.60
C VAL A 112 16.18 36.48 1.04
N PRO A 113 16.38 37.76 1.40
CA PRO A 113 17.58 38.14 2.12
C PRO A 113 17.36 37.81 3.59
N GLY A 114 18.16 36.86 4.11
CA GLY A 114 18.27 36.62 5.55
C GLY A 114 17.93 35.20 5.98
N ARG A 115 19.01 34.45 6.25
CA ARG A 115 19.10 33.19 7.02
C ARG A 115 18.76 31.89 6.27
N GLY A 116 19.83 31.17 5.92
CA GLY A 116 19.83 29.69 5.87
C GLY A 116 19.71 29.02 4.51
N LEU A 117 20.46 29.45 3.49
CA LEU A 117 20.51 28.80 2.17
C LEU A 117 21.50 27.63 2.18
N GLY A 118 21.02 26.39 2.08
CA GLY A 118 21.92 25.23 1.99
C GLY A 118 21.43 23.92 1.39
N LEU A 119 20.13 23.70 1.11
CA LEU A 119 19.65 22.33 0.86
C LEU A 119 19.01 22.00 -0.49
N CYS A 120 18.73 22.97 -1.38
CA CYS A 120 18.13 22.67 -2.69
C CYS A 120 19.08 22.87 -3.88
N ARG A 121 20.39 22.62 -3.69
CA ARG A 121 21.36 22.62 -4.80
C ARG A 121 22.10 21.29 -4.84
N ARG A 122 21.47 20.24 -5.38
CA ARG A 122 22.11 19.12 -6.11
C ARG A 122 21.09 18.03 -6.47
N ARG A 123 20.43 18.17 -7.64
CA ARG A 123 20.17 17.11 -8.64
C ARG A 123 19.15 17.61 -9.67
N ALA A 124 19.63 18.37 -10.65
CA ALA A 124 18.92 18.58 -11.91
C ALA A 124 19.88 18.23 -13.06
N ALA A 125 20.21 16.94 -13.16
CA ALA A 125 20.93 16.37 -14.29
C ALA A 125 20.70 14.86 -14.36
N ALA A 126 19.44 14.43 -14.50
CA ALA A 126 19.09 13.13 -15.09
C ALA A 126 17.58 13.05 -15.32
N GLY A 127 17.17 12.72 -16.55
CA GLY A 127 15.93 12.01 -16.78
C GLY A 127 14.69 12.82 -17.16
N ARG A 128 14.69 13.42 -18.36
CA ARG A 128 13.43 13.57 -19.11
C ARG A 128 13.09 12.24 -19.78
N ARG A 129 11.91 11.69 -19.47
CA ARG A 129 10.93 10.98 -20.33
C ARG A 129 10.29 9.79 -19.60
N GLY A 130 8.95 9.78 -19.53
CA GLY A 130 8.12 8.64 -19.15
C GLY A 130 6.91 9.07 -18.33
N GLY A 131 5.77 9.27 -18.98
CA GLY A 131 4.51 9.68 -18.35
C GLY A 131 3.89 8.58 -17.49
N VAL A 132 3.29 8.97 -16.36
CA VAL A 132 2.67 8.10 -15.33
C VAL A 132 1.22 7.71 -15.66
N ASN A 133 0.65 8.21 -16.76
CA ASN A 133 -0.79 8.11 -17.01
C ASN A 133 -1.33 6.74 -17.50
N ASP A 134 -0.49 5.73 -17.74
CA ASP A 134 -0.96 4.42 -18.20
C ASP A 134 -1.17 3.38 -17.06
N ALA A 135 -0.82 3.69 -15.81
CA ALA A 135 -0.80 2.67 -14.74
C ALA A 135 -2.10 2.57 -13.90
N LEU A 136 -3.08 3.46 -14.08
CA LEU A 136 -4.26 3.55 -13.21
C LEU A 136 -5.57 3.02 -13.82
N SER A 137 -5.62 2.78 -15.14
CA SER A 137 -6.84 2.29 -15.82
C SER A 137 -6.92 0.77 -15.95
N ASP A 138 -5.81 0.04 -15.76
CA ASP A 138 -5.74 -1.43 -15.94
C ASP A 138 -6.12 -2.22 -14.67
N LEU A 139 -6.39 -1.55 -13.55
CA LEU A 139 -6.68 -2.24 -12.29
C LEU A 139 -8.15 -2.66 -12.12
N GLY A 140 -9.07 -2.27 -13.01
CA GLY A 140 -10.39 -2.90 -13.17
C GLY A 140 -11.16 -3.25 -11.88
N LEU A 141 -10.96 -2.51 -10.79
CA LEU A 141 -11.42 -2.89 -9.47
C LEU A 141 -12.61 -2.03 -9.08
N SER A 142 -13.79 -2.53 -9.44
CA SER A 142 -15.00 -2.25 -8.67
C SER A 142 -14.79 -2.84 -7.27
N PRO A 143 -15.02 -2.10 -6.18
CA PRO A 143 -14.93 -2.65 -4.83
C PRO A 143 -16.01 -3.75 -4.70
N PRO A 144 -15.68 -4.99 -4.30
CA PRO A 144 -16.72 -5.82 -3.72
C PRO A 144 -17.06 -5.19 -2.37
N ASP A 145 -18.37 -5.00 -2.17
CA ASP A 145 -18.97 -4.54 -0.93
C ASP A 145 -18.26 -5.11 0.29
N LEU A 146 -17.88 -4.21 1.20
CA LEU A 146 -17.48 -4.50 2.58
C LEU A 146 -18.67 -5.09 3.36
N ALA A 147 -19.21 -6.22 2.91
CA ALA A 147 -20.05 -7.10 3.69
C ALA A 147 -19.12 -8.11 4.37
N TRP A 148 -18.47 -7.65 5.44
CA TRP A 148 -18.00 -8.53 6.49
C TRP A 148 -19.15 -9.49 6.85
N PRO A 149 -18.94 -10.82 6.94
CA PRO A 149 -19.97 -11.69 7.44
C PRO A 149 -20.14 -11.40 8.93
N GLN A 150 -21.30 -10.86 9.31
CA GLN A 150 -21.86 -11.13 10.63
C GLN A 150 -21.94 -12.66 10.75
N LEU A 151 -20.96 -13.29 11.40
CA LEU A 151 -21.15 -14.65 11.89
C LEU A 151 -22.18 -14.58 13.05
N PRO A 152 -23.10 -15.55 13.14
CA PRO A 152 -24.22 -15.54 14.08
C PRO A 152 -23.80 -15.66 15.55
#